data_AF-A0A956K923-F1
#
_entry.id   AF-A0A956K923-F1
#
_cell.length_a   1.000
_cell.length_b   1.000
_cell.length_c   1.000
_cell.angle_alpha   90.00
_cell.angle_beta   90.00
_cell.angle_gamma   90.00
#
_symmetry.space_group_name_H-M   'P 1'
#
loop_
_entity.id
_entity.type
_entity.pdbx_description
1 polymer ?
#
loop_
_entity_poly.entity_id
_entity_poly.type
_entity_poly.pdbx_seq_one_letter_code
_entity_poly.pdbx_strand_id
1 'polypeptide(L)'
;EDGLRTTVREVVEEVALLDPTNKKQMSEIWSGGDDSQVESFETHCELWRALYMRDAKREEIEPKLGFGGELPSIVAIKFKEPAWSPIMAEYRVSFEAPNNRNAEVKNFWSLGNVEHEPRNNAMSGLETSVYEGRAFPTSAAAVTLANSIQDAVADSNNESLRQAAAAVAEDLENLDVMGFSVPNIDEKVGEAFATHSGRLRIEKVRLIDTFGQVRMVDRLKVALDDWEASSRHSPLSSQRMLIRPRLPYLSQLHFRFMAAGGDLEREARPWLSPVCGYLMPDHVEHAIEVFDGDGVAIGQIRHRDKHDRHVVWDPAPGIEPRLGDEASSIGNATLRGVVQGILRYNAALAESNSARDSAHESALDAMIRVIDTVQDTVDRQVGRSEFIATLVGRPVAVVRAEIRLDARDNAATPLGVEARLGALTQSDDGLYGYFVDGDYSRFHPPHEAVRSHARPAIDDDDPEATVRAIDHEYVEPDPTVDLPLGVKVGLTLLMDPHAGVHATTGVLPRKRLLLERSHYEQALGKIAPTFHVGPVLLDPLTKAMPVPGLERYDWVWTRRERPAAGADGWSTSEVGLLPDSAVLPAQPLQVQEGWLR
;
A
#
# COMPACT_ATOMS: atom_id res chain seq x y z
N GLU A 1 75.76 11.43 36.90
CA GLU A 1 75.57 10.68 35.64
C GLU A 1 74.23 9.96 35.61
N ASP A 2 73.81 9.28 36.67
CA ASP A 2 72.54 8.53 36.68
C ASP A 2 71.28 9.39 36.46
N GLY A 3 71.18 10.56 37.10
CA GLY A 3 70.01 11.44 36.88
C GLY A 3 69.89 11.95 35.43
N LEU A 4 71.03 12.14 34.75
CA LEU A 4 71.06 12.60 33.35
C LEU A 4 70.68 11.47 32.39
N ARG A 5 71.03 10.22 32.74
CA ARG A 5 70.58 9.01 32.00
C ARG A 5 69.08 8.76 32.15
N THR A 6 68.51 9.04 33.32
CA THR A 6 67.06 8.93 33.53
C THR A 6 66.29 9.94 32.68
N THR A 7 66.70 11.21 32.67
CA THR A 7 66.04 12.24 31.85
C THR A 7 66.19 12.00 30.34
N VAL A 8 67.35 11.50 29.89
CA VAL A 8 67.53 11.12 28.48
C VAL A 8 66.66 9.92 28.09
N ARG A 9 66.46 8.95 28.99
CA ARG A 9 65.56 7.81 28.76
C ARG A 9 64.10 8.25 28.65
N GLU A 10 63.64 9.10 29.57
CA GLU A 10 62.28 9.66 29.54
C GLU A 10 62.01 10.44 28.25
N VAL A 11 62.98 11.21 27.75
CA VAL A 11 62.85 11.96 26.48
C VAL A 11 62.88 11.03 25.26
N VAL A 12 63.75 10.01 25.24
CA VAL A 12 63.78 9.02 24.15
C VAL A 12 62.47 8.22 24.10
N GLU A 13 61.92 7.89 25.27
CA GLU A 13 60.61 7.27 25.44
C GLU A 13 59.49 8.17 24.92
N GLU A 14 59.42 9.43 25.35
CA GLU A 14 58.40 10.40 24.92
C GLU A 14 58.45 10.63 23.40
N VAL A 15 59.65 10.74 22.82
CA VAL A 15 59.80 10.95 21.36
C VAL A 15 59.44 9.70 20.56
N ALA A 16 59.77 8.49 21.03
CA ALA A 16 59.36 7.25 20.36
C ALA A 16 57.84 7.03 20.39
N LEU A 17 57.17 7.53 21.45
CA LEU A 17 55.73 7.54 21.57
C LEU A 17 55.07 8.51 20.58
N LEU A 18 55.67 9.70 20.38
CA LEU A 18 55.18 10.74 19.48
C LEU A 18 55.47 10.48 17.99
N ASP A 19 56.57 9.80 17.66
CA ASP A 19 56.97 9.48 16.29
C ASP A 19 57.22 7.97 16.06
N PRO A 20 56.20 7.25 15.54
CA PRO A 20 56.31 5.84 15.20
C PRO A 20 57.39 5.48 14.21
N THR A 21 57.74 6.41 13.31
CA THR A 21 58.66 6.11 12.21
C THR A 21 60.10 5.99 12.68
N ASN A 22 60.43 6.58 13.82
CA ASN A 22 61.76 6.52 14.43
C ASN A 22 61.87 5.50 15.58
N LYS A 23 60.80 4.74 15.84
CA LYS A 23 60.69 3.76 16.94
C LYS A 23 61.90 2.81 17.02
N LYS A 24 62.34 2.28 15.88
CA LYS A 24 63.49 1.36 15.79
C LYS A 24 64.83 2.01 16.14
N GLN A 25 65.04 3.24 15.68
CA GLN A 25 66.26 4.00 16.01
C GLN A 25 66.27 4.39 17.49
N MET A 26 65.11 4.75 18.03
CA MET A 26 64.97 5.12 19.45
C MET A 26 65.10 3.92 20.39
N SER A 27 64.60 2.74 19.99
CA SER A 27 64.79 1.51 20.76
C SER A 27 66.26 1.09 20.81
N GLU A 28 67.02 1.27 19.72
CA GLU A 28 68.47 1.01 19.66
C GLU A 28 69.26 1.97 20.58
N ILE A 29 68.87 3.25 20.63
CA ILE A 29 69.46 4.25 21.54
C ILE A 29 69.11 3.96 23.00
N TRP A 30 67.87 3.52 23.27
CA TRP A 30 67.38 3.22 24.62
C TRP A 30 68.01 1.95 25.20
N SER A 31 68.12 0.89 24.40
CA SER A 31 68.67 -0.41 24.79
C SER A 31 70.21 -0.42 24.87
N GLY A 32 70.87 0.60 24.30
CA GLY A 32 72.32 0.59 24.12
C GLY A 32 72.80 -0.51 23.18
N GLY A 33 71.92 -1.03 22.30
CA GLY A 33 72.21 -2.11 21.34
C GLY A 33 71.91 -3.53 21.84
N ASP A 34 71.18 -3.71 22.95
CA ASP A 34 70.66 -5.02 23.39
C ASP A 34 69.34 -5.35 22.67
N ASP A 35 69.38 -6.27 21.71
CA ASP A 35 68.23 -6.67 20.88
C ASP A 35 67.01 -7.14 21.70
N SER A 36 67.22 -7.74 22.88
CA SER A 36 66.12 -8.21 23.74
C SER A 36 65.33 -7.06 24.39
N GLN A 37 66.02 -5.95 24.67
CA GLN A 37 65.43 -4.73 25.21
C GLN A 37 64.78 -3.89 24.11
N VAL A 38 65.29 -3.98 22.88
CA VAL A 38 64.69 -3.37 21.68
C VAL A 38 63.28 -3.92 21.45
N GLU A 39 63.12 -5.24 21.36
CA GLU A 39 61.82 -5.87 21.08
C GLU A 39 60.79 -5.60 22.20
N SER A 40 61.24 -5.61 23.46
CA SER A 40 60.42 -5.25 24.61
C SER A 40 59.95 -3.79 24.54
N PHE A 41 60.85 -2.85 24.27
CA PHE A 41 60.52 -1.43 24.11
C PHE A 41 59.52 -1.23 22.96
N GLU A 42 59.76 -1.88 21.83
CA GLU A 42 58.87 -1.79 20.69
C GLU A 42 57.46 -2.32 20.99
N THR A 43 57.36 -3.43 21.71
CA THR A 43 56.09 -4.03 22.13
C THR A 43 55.33 -3.10 23.06
N HIS A 44 56.02 -2.45 24.01
CA HIS A 44 55.39 -1.51 24.92
C HIS A 44 54.85 -0.25 24.21
N CYS A 45 55.56 0.28 23.22
CA CYS A 45 55.04 1.40 22.41
C CYS A 45 53.76 1.02 21.64
N GLU A 46 53.63 -0.21 21.15
CA GLU A 46 52.39 -0.66 20.48
C GLU A 46 51.25 -0.89 21.46
N LEU A 47 51.52 -1.49 22.63
CA LEU A 47 50.52 -1.64 23.69
C LEU A 47 49.99 -0.28 24.15
N TRP A 48 50.87 0.71 24.24
CA TRP A 48 50.49 2.06 24.59
C TRP A 48 49.61 2.72 23.52
N ARG A 49 49.95 2.59 22.23
CA ARG A 49 49.07 3.04 21.13
C ARG A 49 47.71 2.34 21.14
N ALA A 50 47.70 1.05 21.45
CA ALA A 50 46.49 0.27 21.51
C ALA A 50 45.50 0.82 22.55
N LEU A 51 45.96 1.45 23.66
CA LEU A 51 45.07 2.10 24.66
C LEU A 51 44.23 3.26 24.12
N TYR A 52 44.67 3.89 23.03
CA TYR A 52 44.02 5.03 22.41
C TYR A 52 43.13 4.65 21.22
N MET A 53 43.08 3.36 20.85
CA MET A 53 42.12 2.86 19.86
C MET A 53 40.70 2.87 20.45
N ARG A 54 39.69 3.16 19.62
CA ARG A 54 38.28 3.33 20.03
C ARG A 54 37.68 2.10 20.75
N ASP A 55 38.16 0.90 20.43
CA ASP A 55 37.69 -0.38 20.99
C ASP A 55 38.67 -1.01 22.01
N ALA A 56 39.64 -0.24 22.52
CA ALA A 56 40.67 -0.76 23.40
C ALA A 56 40.11 -1.26 24.74
N LYS A 57 40.42 -2.51 25.10
CA LYS A 57 40.17 -3.03 26.45
C LYS A 57 41.30 -2.65 27.38
N ARG A 58 41.24 -1.43 27.92
CA ARG A 58 42.30 -0.88 28.79
C ARG A 58 42.69 -1.79 29.94
N GLU A 59 41.71 -2.45 30.56
CA GLU A 59 41.91 -3.41 31.66
C GLU A 59 42.81 -4.61 31.29
N GLU A 60 42.88 -5.01 30.01
CA GLU A 60 43.73 -6.10 29.52
C GLU A 60 45.14 -5.66 29.11
N ILE A 61 45.31 -4.34 28.88
CA ILE A 61 46.51 -3.72 28.29
C ILE A 61 47.34 -3.00 29.36
N GLU A 62 46.68 -2.23 30.24
CA GLU A 62 47.32 -1.46 31.31
C GLU A 62 48.22 -2.31 32.23
N PRO A 63 47.85 -3.54 32.65
CA PRO A 63 48.73 -4.37 33.49
C PRO A 63 49.98 -4.88 32.78
N LYS A 64 50.02 -4.82 31.44
CA LYS A 64 51.14 -5.28 30.60
C LYS A 64 52.08 -4.15 30.21
N LEU A 65 51.72 -2.90 30.53
CA LEU A 65 52.59 -1.76 30.33
C LEU A 65 53.58 -1.69 31.50
N GLY A 66 54.86 -1.91 31.21
CA GLY A 66 55.96 -1.72 32.16
C GLY A 66 56.30 -0.26 32.48
N PHE A 67 55.47 0.71 32.11
CA PHE A 67 55.70 2.14 32.31
C PHE A 67 54.70 2.72 33.33
N GLY A 68 55.17 3.63 34.19
CA GLY A 68 54.33 4.42 35.10
C GLY A 68 54.29 5.90 34.71
N GLY A 69 53.18 6.58 34.98
CA GLY A 69 52.99 8.02 34.68
C GLY A 69 51.54 8.36 34.33
N GLU A 70 51.26 9.65 34.13
CA GLU A 70 49.97 10.11 33.62
C GLU A 70 50.02 10.11 32.08
N LEU A 71 49.09 9.37 31.46
CA LEU A 71 49.01 9.25 30.02
C LEU A 71 48.64 10.62 29.39
N PRO A 72 49.33 11.05 28.32
CA PRO A 72 48.96 12.26 27.59
C PRO A 72 47.49 12.23 27.16
N SER A 73 46.83 13.38 27.22
CA SER A 73 45.45 13.50 26.75
C SER A 73 45.34 13.06 25.29
N ILE A 74 44.28 12.30 24.97
CA ILE A 74 43.93 11.93 23.59
C ILE A 74 43.70 13.15 22.68
N VAL A 75 43.41 14.32 23.27
CA VAL A 75 43.31 15.59 22.54
C VAL A 75 44.69 16.13 22.15
N ALA A 76 45.72 15.84 22.94
CA ALA A 76 47.08 16.34 22.75
C ALA A 76 47.89 15.48 21.77
N ILE A 77 47.55 14.19 21.62
CA ILE A 77 48.27 13.27 20.73
C ILE A 77 47.25 12.56 19.82
N LYS A 78 47.30 12.89 18.52
CA LYS A 78 46.57 12.17 17.48
C LYS A 78 47.52 11.19 16.79
N PHE A 79 47.38 9.90 17.10
CA PHE A 79 48.09 8.88 16.34
C PHE A 79 47.63 8.90 14.89
N LYS A 80 48.58 8.74 13.97
CA LYS A 80 48.26 8.46 12.59
C LYS A 80 47.66 7.06 12.55
N GLU A 81 46.34 6.98 12.54
CA GLU A 81 45.65 5.75 12.17
C GLU A 81 46.09 5.41 10.74
N PRO A 82 46.62 4.21 10.48
CA PRO A 82 46.86 3.80 9.11
C PRO A 82 45.53 3.90 8.37
N ALA A 83 45.51 4.68 7.29
CA ALA A 83 44.33 4.77 6.43
C ALA A 83 44.06 3.37 5.88
N TRP A 84 43.13 2.66 6.52
CA TRP A 84 42.77 1.32 6.14
C TRP A 84 41.76 1.43 5.02
N SER A 85 42.25 1.24 3.80
CA SER A 85 41.44 1.33 2.57
C SER A 85 41.17 -0.08 2.07
N PRO A 86 40.02 -0.68 2.41
CA PRO A 86 39.67 -2.02 1.95
C PRO A 86 39.39 -1.97 0.44
N ILE A 87 40.11 -2.79 -0.31
CA ILE A 87 39.93 -2.93 -1.76
C ILE A 87 39.12 -4.16 -2.14
N MET A 88 39.02 -5.15 -1.25
CA MET A 88 38.33 -6.41 -1.53
C MET A 88 37.58 -6.89 -0.30
N ALA A 89 36.36 -7.36 -0.50
CA ALA A 89 35.61 -8.15 0.45
C ALA A 89 35.52 -9.60 -0.06
N GLU A 90 36.06 -10.56 0.70
CA GLU A 90 35.76 -11.97 0.50
C GLU A 90 34.60 -12.36 1.40
N TYR A 91 33.58 -12.99 0.82
CA TYR A 91 32.39 -13.39 1.56
C TYR A 91 32.16 -14.89 1.44
N ARG A 92 31.52 -15.44 2.47
CA ARG A 92 30.87 -16.75 2.46
C ARG A 92 29.47 -16.57 3.02
N VAL A 93 28.47 -16.91 2.21
CA VAL A 93 27.06 -16.78 2.56
C VAL A 93 26.34 -18.10 2.30
N SER A 94 25.41 -18.45 3.18
CA SER A 94 24.44 -19.52 2.91
C SER A 94 23.11 -18.91 2.47
N PHE A 95 22.52 -19.43 1.40
CA PHE A 95 21.19 -19.07 0.95
C PHE A 95 20.27 -20.27 1.11
N GLU A 96 19.22 -20.11 1.90
CA GLU A 96 18.16 -21.09 2.13
C GLU A 96 16.98 -20.73 1.21
N ALA A 97 16.71 -21.55 0.20
CA ALA A 97 15.65 -21.32 -0.78
C ALA A 97 14.57 -22.41 -0.73
N PRO A 98 13.29 -22.07 -0.96
CA PRO A 98 12.23 -23.08 -1.08
C PRO A 98 12.41 -23.89 -2.38
N ASN A 99 12.04 -25.17 -2.36
CA ASN A 99 12.27 -26.09 -3.47
C ASN A 99 11.25 -25.80 -4.60
N ASN A 100 11.66 -25.00 -5.58
CA ASN A 100 10.75 -24.12 -6.29
C ASN A 100 10.20 -24.70 -7.61
N ARG A 101 9.56 -25.87 -7.57
CA ARG A 101 8.86 -26.44 -8.74
C ARG A 101 7.36 -26.16 -8.79
N ASN A 102 6.69 -25.82 -7.68
CA ASN A 102 5.26 -25.52 -7.65
C ASN A 102 4.94 -24.46 -6.58
N ALA A 103 4.88 -23.19 -6.99
CA ALA A 103 4.15 -22.08 -6.35
C ALA A 103 4.00 -22.07 -4.81
N GLU A 104 5.11 -22.09 -4.04
CA GLU A 104 5.06 -21.99 -2.57
C GLU A 104 5.18 -20.56 -2.04
N VAL A 105 5.18 -19.53 -2.90
CA VAL A 105 5.27 -18.13 -2.46
C VAL A 105 4.18 -17.81 -1.43
N LYS A 106 2.93 -18.24 -1.69
CA LYS A 106 1.79 -18.06 -0.77
C LYS A 106 1.94 -18.79 0.57
N ASN A 107 2.75 -19.85 0.63
CA ASN A 107 2.97 -20.60 1.86
C ASN A 107 3.89 -19.82 2.80
N PHE A 108 4.91 -19.16 2.25
CA PHE A 108 5.93 -18.46 3.02
C PHE A 108 5.70 -16.95 3.14
N TRP A 109 4.97 -16.38 2.19
CA TRP A 109 4.79 -14.95 2.02
C TRP A 109 3.31 -14.60 1.87
N SER A 110 2.94 -13.43 2.38
CA SER A 110 1.67 -12.76 2.09
C SER A 110 1.95 -11.44 1.40
N LEU A 111 1.12 -11.05 0.43
CA LEU A 111 1.22 -9.74 -0.17
C LEU A 111 0.82 -8.66 0.85
N GLY A 112 1.78 -7.83 1.26
CA GLY A 112 1.54 -6.65 2.07
C GLY A 112 1.07 -5.47 1.22
N ASN A 113 1.13 -4.25 1.78
CA ASN A 113 0.69 -3.05 1.06
C ASN A 113 1.54 -2.73 -0.18
N VAL A 114 2.85 -2.98 -0.11
CA VAL A 114 3.80 -2.66 -1.18
C VAL A 114 4.61 -3.90 -1.55
N GLU A 115 5.14 -4.58 -0.55
CA GLU A 115 5.98 -5.77 -0.73
C GLU A 115 5.41 -6.98 -0.01
N HIS A 116 5.98 -8.15 -0.29
CA HIS A 116 5.65 -9.38 0.42
C HIS A 116 6.18 -9.35 1.85
N GLU A 117 5.37 -9.83 2.77
CA GLU A 117 5.69 -9.99 4.19
C GLU A 117 5.78 -11.49 4.54
N PRO A 118 6.72 -11.90 5.40
CA PRO A 118 6.88 -13.30 5.74
C PRO A 118 5.76 -13.77 6.67
N ARG A 119 5.21 -14.97 6.43
CA ARG A 119 4.23 -15.57 7.34
C ARG A 119 4.93 -16.13 8.59
N ASN A 120 4.32 -15.92 9.77
CA ASN A 120 4.87 -16.04 11.13
C ASN A 120 5.66 -17.34 11.49
N ASN A 121 5.72 -18.38 10.66
CA ASN A 121 6.45 -19.63 10.95
C ASN A 121 7.08 -20.33 9.74
N ALA A 122 7.08 -19.73 8.55
CA ALA A 122 6.96 -20.57 7.37
C ALA A 122 8.29 -21.17 6.85
N MET A 123 9.43 -20.51 6.99
CA MET A 123 10.65 -20.88 6.25
C MET A 123 11.46 -22.01 6.93
N SER A 124 10.90 -23.22 7.02
CA SER A 124 11.56 -24.43 7.55
C SER A 124 11.67 -25.51 6.46
N GLY A 125 12.72 -26.33 6.48
CA GLY A 125 12.94 -27.38 5.48
C GLY A 125 13.48 -26.91 4.12
N LEU A 126 14.09 -25.72 4.07
CA LEU A 126 14.66 -25.12 2.86
C LEU A 126 16.00 -25.78 2.48
N GLU A 127 16.27 -25.87 1.18
CA GLU A 127 17.58 -26.31 0.71
C GLU A 127 18.61 -25.20 0.93
N THR A 128 19.73 -25.54 1.58
CA THR A 128 20.83 -24.60 1.80
C THR A 128 21.89 -24.75 0.73
N SER A 129 22.15 -23.66 0.02
CA SER A 129 23.28 -23.53 -0.90
C SER A 129 24.32 -22.57 -0.33
N VAL A 130 25.61 -22.88 -0.49
CA VAL A 130 26.72 -22.05 -0.01
C VAL A 130 27.40 -21.35 -1.17
N TYR A 131 27.59 -20.04 -1.03
CA TYR A 131 28.22 -19.16 -2.00
C TYR A 131 29.45 -18.52 -1.38
N GLU A 132 30.54 -18.61 -2.11
CA GLU A 132 31.81 -17.98 -1.75
C GLU A 132 32.26 -17.14 -2.94
N GLY A 133 32.74 -15.94 -2.65
CA GLY A 133 33.14 -15.01 -3.69
C GLY A 133 33.93 -13.83 -3.16
N ARG A 134 34.26 -12.94 -4.09
CA ARG A 134 34.99 -11.71 -3.84
C ARG A 134 34.27 -10.56 -4.52
N ALA A 135 34.20 -9.41 -3.86
CA ALA A 135 33.61 -8.21 -4.40
C ALA A 135 34.44 -6.98 -4.00
N PHE A 136 34.38 -5.94 -4.81
CA PHE A 136 35.02 -4.66 -4.49
C PHE A 136 34.07 -3.85 -3.60
N PRO A 137 34.48 -3.44 -2.38
CA PRO A 137 33.73 -2.49 -1.59
C PRO A 137 33.68 -1.13 -2.28
N THR A 138 32.55 -0.46 -2.22
CA THR A 138 32.32 0.86 -2.81
C THR A 138 31.54 1.74 -1.84
N SER A 139 31.84 3.04 -1.80
CA SER A 139 31.00 4.05 -1.13
C SER A 139 29.77 4.45 -1.96
N ALA A 140 29.64 3.87 -3.16
CA ALA A 140 28.59 4.24 -4.13
C ALA A 140 27.18 4.00 -3.60
N ALA A 141 26.98 3.07 -2.65
CA ALA A 141 25.65 2.80 -2.10
C ALA A 141 25.02 4.03 -1.42
N ALA A 142 25.80 4.74 -0.59
CA ALA A 142 25.34 5.94 0.10
C ALA A 142 25.05 7.08 -0.88
N VAL A 143 25.96 7.29 -1.84
CA VAL A 143 25.81 8.29 -2.91
C VAL A 143 24.60 7.99 -3.81
N THR A 144 24.39 6.72 -4.18
CA THR A 144 23.26 6.32 -5.04
C THR A 144 21.92 6.53 -4.32
N LEU A 145 21.87 6.23 -3.02
CA LEU A 145 20.68 6.47 -2.21
C LEU A 145 20.41 7.97 -2.04
N ALA A 146 21.44 8.77 -1.78
CA ALA A 146 21.35 10.23 -1.69
C ALA A 146 20.79 10.82 -3.00
N ASN A 147 21.34 10.41 -4.15
CA ASN A 147 20.84 10.81 -5.47
C ASN A 147 19.39 10.38 -5.68
N SER A 148 19.04 9.14 -5.32
CA SER A 148 17.65 8.64 -5.50
C SER A 148 16.64 9.42 -4.68
N ILE A 149 16.99 9.85 -3.46
CA ILE A 149 16.14 10.70 -2.61
C ILE A 149 15.99 12.09 -3.22
N GLN A 150 17.07 12.68 -3.73
CA GLN A 150 17.00 13.97 -4.41
C GLN A 150 16.15 13.90 -5.68
N ASP A 151 16.34 12.88 -6.51
CA ASP A 151 15.59 12.65 -7.74
C ASP A 151 14.09 12.44 -7.46
N ALA A 152 13.75 11.66 -6.43
CA ALA A 152 12.36 11.39 -6.05
C ALA A 152 11.58 12.65 -5.64
N VAL A 153 12.29 13.69 -5.18
CA VAL A 153 11.69 14.94 -4.69
C VAL A 153 11.90 16.10 -5.67
N ALA A 154 12.64 15.89 -6.77
CA ALA A 154 12.97 16.93 -7.75
C ALA A 154 11.72 17.60 -8.36
N ASP A 155 10.69 16.80 -8.66
CA ASP A 155 9.42 17.27 -9.25
C ASP A 155 8.38 17.72 -8.21
N SER A 156 8.72 17.68 -6.92
CA SER A 156 7.81 18.09 -5.85
C SER A 156 7.68 19.61 -5.77
N ASN A 157 6.44 20.11 -5.73
CA ASN A 157 6.14 21.52 -5.48
C ASN A 157 6.30 21.93 -4.01
N ASN A 158 6.64 20.99 -3.12
CA ASN A 158 6.76 21.25 -1.69
C ASN A 158 8.22 21.60 -1.30
N GLU A 159 8.45 22.89 -1.02
CA GLU A 159 9.77 23.42 -0.69
C GLU A 159 10.36 22.83 0.60
N SER A 160 9.55 22.63 1.64
CA SER A 160 10.05 22.07 2.91
C SER A 160 10.47 20.61 2.77
N LEU A 161 9.73 19.85 1.94
CA LEU A 161 10.08 18.47 1.60
C LEU A 161 11.42 18.41 0.85
N ARG A 162 11.64 19.31 -0.12
CA ARG A 162 12.93 19.41 -0.85
C ARG A 162 14.10 19.72 0.08
N GLN A 163 13.93 20.66 1.00
CA GLN A 163 14.97 21.01 1.97
C GLN A 163 15.29 19.86 2.93
N ALA A 164 14.26 19.16 3.43
CA ALA A 164 14.44 17.98 4.27
C ALA A 164 15.16 16.86 3.51
N ALA A 165 14.77 16.59 2.25
CA ALA A 165 15.41 15.61 1.40
C ALA A 165 16.89 15.95 1.12
N ALA A 166 17.20 17.22 0.88
CA ALA A 166 18.58 17.68 0.68
C ALA A 166 19.45 17.48 1.92
N ALA A 167 18.95 17.80 3.12
CA ALA A 167 19.67 17.57 4.37
C ALA A 167 19.94 16.08 4.61
N VAL A 168 18.94 15.21 4.37
CA VAL A 168 19.12 13.75 4.47
C VAL A 168 20.14 13.23 3.45
N ALA A 169 20.11 13.75 2.22
CA ALA A 169 21.07 13.37 1.20
C ALA A 169 22.51 13.79 1.56
N GLU A 170 22.69 15.00 2.11
CA GLU A 170 23.99 15.47 2.62
C GLU A 170 24.49 14.59 3.78
N ASP A 171 23.61 14.25 4.72
CA ASP A 171 23.94 13.33 5.81
C ASP A 171 24.36 11.95 5.28
N LEU A 172 23.67 11.42 4.26
CA LEU A 172 24.00 10.15 3.61
C LEU A 172 25.35 10.19 2.91
N GLU A 173 25.67 11.26 2.17
CA GLU A 173 26.96 11.42 1.50
C GLU A 173 28.14 11.47 2.48
N ASN A 174 27.88 11.97 3.69
CA ASN A 174 28.85 12.05 4.78
C ASN A 174 28.96 10.75 5.61
N LEU A 175 28.15 9.72 5.31
CA LEU A 175 28.25 8.43 5.99
C LEU A 175 29.50 7.67 5.55
N ASP A 176 30.30 7.23 6.53
CA ASP A 176 31.42 6.32 6.31
C ASP A 176 30.92 4.87 6.16
N VAL A 177 30.22 4.61 5.05
CA VAL A 177 29.62 3.32 4.72
C VAL A 177 30.19 2.79 3.40
N MET A 178 30.69 1.56 3.45
CA MET A 178 31.07 0.79 2.26
C MET A 178 30.09 -0.35 2.02
N GLY A 179 29.56 -0.42 0.81
CA GLY A 179 28.72 -1.51 0.32
C GLY A 179 29.47 -2.39 -0.67
N PHE A 180 29.15 -3.68 -0.71
CA PHE A 180 29.60 -4.60 -1.75
C PHE A 180 28.43 -5.50 -2.17
N SER A 181 28.43 -5.94 -3.42
CA SER A 181 27.44 -6.90 -3.91
C SER A 181 27.90 -8.34 -3.63
N VAL A 182 26.93 -9.24 -3.45
CA VAL A 182 27.16 -10.68 -3.39
C VAL A 182 26.72 -11.26 -4.75
N PRO A 183 27.60 -11.25 -5.77
CA PRO A 183 27.25 -11.76 -7.09
C PRO A 183 27.01 -13.27 -7.06
N ASN A 184 26.34 -13.76 -8.11
CA ASN A 184 26.23 -15.17 -8.46
C ASN A 184 25.43 -16.03 -7.47
N ILE A 185 24.64 -15.41 -6.59
CA ILE A 185 23.55 -16.12 -5.90
C ILE A 185 22.66 -16.79 -6.95
N ASP A 186 22.39 -16.10 -8.06
CA ASP A 186 21.51 -16.58 -9.11
C ASP A 186 22.16 -17.63 -10.06
N GLU A 187 23.50 -17.63 -10.21
CA GLU A 187 24.18 -18.48 -11.18
C GLU A 187 24.22 -19.97 -10.78
N LYS A 188 24.30 -20.29 -9.49
CA LYS A 188 24.22 -21.70 -9.02
C LYS A 188 22.81 -22.14 -8.68
N VAL A 189 21.89 -21.20 -8.45
CA VAL A 189 20.45 -21.47 -8.28
C VAL A 189 19.88 -22.02 -9.60
N GLY A 190 20.48 -21.71 -10.74
CA GLY A 190 20.20 -22.36 -12.01
C GLY A 190 18.80 -22.06 -12.55
N GLU A 191 18.58 -22.41 -13.81
CA GLU A 191 17.37 -22.16 -14.61
C GLU A 191 16.05 -22.78 -14.06
N ALA A 192 16.05 -23.25 -12.81
CA ALA A 192 15.07 -24.16 -12.23
C ALA A 192 14.15 -23.56 -11.14
N PHE A 193 14.30 -22.27 -10.77
CA PHE A 193 13.47 -21.64 -9.73
C PHE A 193 12.41 -20.70 -10.29
N ALA A 194 11.17 -20.90 -9.84
CA ALA A 194 10.02 -20.07 -10.19
C ALA A 194 10.13 -18.62 -9.70
N THR A 195 10.72 -18.41 -8.53
CA THR A 195 10.92 -17.12 -7.88
C THR A 195 12.25 -17.10 -7.11
N HIS A 196 12.91 -15.94 -7.03
CA HIS A 196 14.02 -15.72 -6.10
C HIS A 196 13.44 -15.23 -4.78
N SER A 197 13.33 -16.12 -3.80
CA SER A 197 12.91 -15.82 -2.43
C SER A 197 13.65 -16.74 -1.47
N GLY A 198 13.97 -16.27 -0.28
CA GLY A 198 14.78 -17.10 0.62
C GLY A 198 15.22 -16.41 1.90
N ARG A 199 16.11 -17.09 2.62
CA ARG A 199 16.91 -16.50 3.71
C ARG A 199 18.36 -16.51 3.32
N LEU A 200 19.00 -15.35 3.38
CA LEU A 200 20.44 -15.21 3.23
C LEU A 200 21.07 -15.12 4.61
N ARG A 201 22.06 -15.96 4.90
CA ARG A 201 22.87 -15.89 6.11
C ARG A 201 24.30 -15.57 5.75
N ILE A 202 24.84 -14.53 6.38
CA ILE A 202 26.25 -14.17 6.23
C ILE A 202 27.06 -15.04 7.20
N GLU A 203 27.89 -15.94 6.68
CA GLU A 203 28.73 -16.81 7.53
C GLU A 203 30.07 -16.16 7.85
N LYS A 204 30.67 -15.49 6.87
CA LYS A 204 31.99 -14.90 6.99
C LYS A 204 32.17 -13.74 6.03
N VAL A 205 32.75 -12.65 6.50
CA VAL A 205 33.24 -11.55 5.66
C VAL A 205 34.67 -11.22 6.07
N ARG A 206 35.57 -11.18 5.09
CA ARG A 206 36.96 -10.75 5.25
C ARG A 206 37.21 -9.56 4.36
N LEU A 207 37.74 -8.49 4.93
CA LEU A 207 38.12 -7.29 4.20
C LEU A 207 39.64 -7.30 4.02
N ILE A 208 40.09 -7.04 2.80
CA ILE A 208 41.49 -7.01 2.40
C ILE A 208 41.82 -5.59 1.95
N ASP A 209 42.85 -4.99 2.54
CA ASP A 209 43.30 -3.65 2.17
C ASP A 209 44.30 -3.62 1.01
N THR A 210 44.69 -2.40 0.61
CA THR A 210 45.71 -2.14 -0.42
C THR A 210 47.06 -2.78 -0.15
N PHE A 211 47.38 -3.10 1.12
CA PHE A 211 48.65 -3.70 1.55
C PHE A 211 48.53 -5.21 1.79
N GLY A 212 47.36 -5.81 1.54
CA GLY A 212 47.09 -7.23 1.76
C GLY A 212 46.80 -7.60 3.21
N GLN A 213 46.61 -6.63 4.10
CA GLN A 213 46.18 -6.92 5.48
C GLN A 213 44.72 -7.36 5.48
N VAL A 214 44.44 -8.43 6.23
CA VAL A 214 43.11 -9.03 6.31
C VAL A 214 42.47 -8.69 7.65
N ARG A 215 41.27 -8.12 7.61
CA ARG A 215 40.42 -7.91 8.79
C ARG A 215 39.17 -8.76 8.68
N MET A 216 38.90 -9.57 9.70
CA MET A 216 37.65 -10.31 9.80
C MET A 216 36.56 -9.39 10.37
N VAL A 217 35.36 -9.48 9.80
CA VAL A 217 34.20 -8.78 10.34
C VAL A 217 33.55 -9.68 11.38
N ASP A 218 33.95 -9.49 12.64
CA ASP A 218 33.51 -10.34 13.76
C ASP A 218 32.14 -9.92 14.33
N ARG A 219 31.72 -8.68 14.08
CA ARG A 219 30.42 -8.14 14.49
C ARG A 219 29.51 -7.98 13.28
N LEU A 220 28.77 -9.04 12.97
CA LEU A 220 27.69 -8.99 11.99
C LEU A 220 26.41 -8.57 12.71
N LYS A 221 25.90 -7.39 12.36
CA LYS A 221 24.55 -6.96 12.68
C LYS A 221 23.77 -6.86 11.38
N VAL A 222 22.66 -7.58 11.29
CA VAL A 222 21.69 -7.38 10.22
C VAL A 222 20.73 -6.30 10.67
N ALA A 223 20.51 -5.29 9.82
CA ALA A 223 19.44 -4.33 10.04
C ALA A 223 18.11 -5.09 9.99
N LEU A 224 17.33 -4.98 11.06
CA LEU A 224 15.99 -5.56 11.11
C LEU A 224 15.11 -4.77 10.14
N ASP A 225 14.37 -5.46 9.29
CA ASP A 225 13.34 -4.82 8.46
C ASP A 225 12.18 -4.34 9.36
N ASP A 226 11.37 -3.36 8.93
CA ASP A 226 10.26 -2.78 9.75
C ASP A 226 9.29 -3.85 10.29
N TRP A 227 9.10 -4.95 9.56
CA TRP A 227 8.36 -6.13 10.02
C TRP A 227 9.05 -6.84 11.20
N GLU A 228 10.37 -7.04 11.14
CA GLU A 228 11.13 -7.67 12.22
C GLU A 228 11.23 -6.76 13.45
N ALA A 229 11.21 -5.44 13.25
CA ALA A 229 11.17 -4.46 14.34
C ALA A 229 9.79 -4.40 15.04
N SER A 230 8.69 -4.65 14.32
CA SER A 230 7.33 -4.60 14.85
C SER A 230 6.83 -5.96 15.38
N SER A 231 7.35 -7.07 14.87
CA SER A 231 7.02 -8.41 15.37
C SER A 231 7.73 -8.68 16.72
N ARG A 232 6.99 -8.67 17.83
CA ARG A 232 7.50 -9.06 19.17
C ARG A 232 7.94 -10.53 19.27
N HIS A 233 7.96 -11.26 18.15
CA HIS A 233 8.09 -12.71 18.09
C HIS A 233 9.03 -13.16 16.95
N SER A 234 10.31 -12.80 17.02
CA SER A 234 11.34 -13.77 16.66
C SER A 234 12.73 -13.38 17.16
N PRO A 235 13.39 -14.21 17.99
CA PRO A 235 14.83 -14.15 18.17
C PRO A 235 15.51 -14.80 16.96
N LEU A 236 15.21 -14.35 15.74
CA LEU A 236 15.99 -14.77 14.58
C LEU A 236 17.39 -14.21 14.79
N SER A 237 18.35 -15.13 14.92
CA SER A 237 19.77 -14.85 15.10
C SER A 237 20.21 -13.67 14.22
N SER A 238 21.00 -12.75 14.79
CA SER A 238 21.46 -11.45 14.27
C SER A 238 22.22 -11.44 12.92
N GLN A 239 22.08 -12.47 12.09
CA GLN A 239 22.86 -12.75 10.88
C GLN A 239 22.02 -13.26 9.68
N ARG A 240 20.69 -13.29 9.79
CA ARG A 240 19.81 -13.77 8.70
C ARG A 240 19.05 -12.58 8.09
N MET A 241 19.14 -12.42 6.78
CA MET A 241 18.37 -11.48 5.96
C MET A 241 17.29 -12.23 5.19
N LEU A 242 16.11 -11.64 5.10
CA LEU A 242 15.03 -12.14 4.27
C LEU A 242 15.14 -11.58 2.85
N ILE A 243 15.10 -12.47 1.86
CA ILE A 243 15.02 -12.11 0.44
C ILE A 243 13.59 -12.33 -0.01
N ARG A 244 12.87 -11.22 -0.21
CA ARG A 244 11.48 -11.22 -0.69
C ARG A 244 11.38 -11.81 -2.11
N PRO A 245 10.23 -12.38 -2.49
CA PRO A 245 9.98 -12.90 -3.83
C PRO A 245 10.28 -11.88 -4.93
N ARG A 246 11.07 -12.30 -5.91
CA ARG A 246 11.35 -11.60 -7.17
C ARG A 246 11.25 -12.59 -8.34
N LEU A 247 10.79 -12.09 -9.49
CA LEU A 247 10.77 -12.88 -10.73
C LEU A 247 12.13 -12.75 -11.42
N PRO A 248 12.87 -13.85 -11.64
CA PRO A 248 14.20 -13.79 -12.27
C PRO A 248 14.16 -13.61 -13.78
N TYR A 249 12.99 -13.66 -14.39
CA TYR A 249 12.75 -13.51 -15.81
C TYR A 249 12.01 -12.21 -16.11
N LEU A 250 12.23 -11.67 -17.31
CA LEU A 250 11.53 -10.48 -17.80
C LEU A 250 10.02 -10.71 -17.76
N SER A 251 9.34 -9.85 -17.02
CA SER A 251 7.91 -9.93 -16.76
C SER A 251 7.28 -8.55 -16.85
N GLN A 252 6.02 -8.50 -17.26
CA GLN A 252 5.27 -7.27 -17.43
C GLN A 252 3.85 -7.42 -16.89
N LEU A 253 3.44 -6.46 -16.06
CA LEU A 253 2.06 -6.35 -15.63
C LEU A 253 1.30 -5.45 -16.61
N HIS A 254 0.33 -6.05 -17.31
CA HIS A 254 -0.66 -5.34 -18.09
C HIS A 254 -1.86 -5.08 -17.19
N PHE A 255 -2.17 -3.81 -16.93
CA PHE A 255 -3.39 -3.39 -16.27
C PHE A 255 -3.96 -2.25 -17.10
N ARG A 256 -5.15 -2.44 -17.68
CA ARG A 256 -5.72 -1.58 -18.74
C ARG A 256 -7.23 -1.41 -18.56
N PHE A 257 -7.73 -0.21 -18.84
CA PHE A 257 -9.16 0.01 -18.97
C PHE A 257 -9.68 -0.60 -20.28
N MET A 258 -10.85 -1.22 -20.22
CA MET A 258 -11.52 -1.84 -21.34
C MET A 258 -12.79 -1.08 -21.68
N ALA A 259 -13.15 -1.02 -22.96
CA ALA A 259 -14.34 -0.33 -23.42
C ALA A 259 -15.61 -0.86 -22.73
N ALA A 260 -16.55 0.03 -22.42
CA ALA A 260 -17.80 -0.32 -21.76
C ALA A 260 -18.70 -1.27 -22.60
N GLY A 261 -18.56 -1.26 -23.93
CA GLY A 261 -19.30 -2.12 -24.84
C GLY A 261 -18.87 -3.59 -24.76
N GLY A 262 -19.82 -4.48 -24.48
CA GLY A 262 -19.57 -5.90 -24.17
C GLY A 262 -19.04 -6.78 -25.31
N ASP A 263 -19.26 -6.40 -26.57
CA ASP A 263 -19.04 -7.31 -27.72
C ASP A 263 -17.64 -7.22 -28.35
N LEU A 264 -16.78 -6.33 -27.87
CA LEU A 264 -15.45 -6.11 -28.41
C LEU A 264 -14.46 -5.94 -27.26
N GLU A 265 -13.54 -6.89 -27.07
CA GLU A 265 -12.39 -6.80 -26.14
C GLU A 265 -11.40 -5.71 -26.61
N ARG A 266 -11.84 -4.45 -26.58
CA ARG A 266 -11.04 -3.30 -26.97
C ARG A 266 -10.62 -2.52 -25.73
N GLU A 267 -9.36 -2.13 -25.71
CA GLU A 267 -8.84 -1.17 -24.74
C GLU A 267 -9.57 0.17 -24.90
N ALA A 268 -9.83 0.83 -23.78
CA ALA A 268 -10.42 2.16 -23.76
C ALA A 268 -9.53 3.20 -24.45
N ARG A 269 -10.18 4.24 -24.98
CA ARG A 269 -9.55 5.38 -25.69
C ARG A 269 -10.28 6.67 -25.30
N PRO A 270 -9.73 7.86 -25.56
CA PRO A 270 -10.41 9.13 -25.24
C PRO A 270 -11.85 9.22 -25.79
N TRP A 271 -12.13 8.58 -26.94
CA TRP A 271 -13.45 8.51 -27.59
C TRP A 271 -14.20 7.18 -27.35
N LEU A 272 -13.63 6.27 -26.57
CA LEU A 272 -14.21 4.96 -26.24
C LEU A 272 -14.10 4.76 -24.73
N SER A 273 -15.15 5.19 -24.03
CA SER A 273 -15.19 5.21 -22.57
C SER A 273 -15.17 3.79 -21.98
N PRO A 274 -14.45 3.58 -20.86
CA PRO A 274 -14.54 2.35 -20.08
C PRO A 274 -15.68 2.36 -19.06
N VAL A 275 -16.35 3.51 -18.87
CA VAL A 275 -17.43 3.71 -17.90
C VAL A 275 -18.70 3.04 -18.41
N CYS A 276 -19.20 2.07 -17.63
CA CYS A 276 -20.42 1.32 -17.89
C CYS A 276 -21.67 2.00 -17.33
N GLY A 277 -21.49 2.84 -16.31
CA GLY A 277 -22.52 3.63 -15.64
C GLY A 277 -22.04 4.10 -14.28
N TYR A 278 -22.96 4.65 -13.50
CA TYR A 278 -22.69 5.17 -12.16
C TYR A 278 -23.65 4.59 -11.15
N LEU A 279 -23.15 4.36 -9.94
CA LEU A 279 -23.91 4.01 -8.76
C LEU A 279 -23.84 5.18 -7.79
N MET A 280 -24.97 5.58 -7.21
CA MET A 280 -25.02 6.57 -6.15
C MET A 280 -25.60 5.89 -4.91
N PRO A 281 -24.78 5.60 -3.89
CA PRO A 281 -25.29 5.14 -2.60
C PRO A 281 -26.15 6.25 -1.96
N ASP A 282 -27.37 5.90 -1.60
CA ASP A 282 -28.24 6.71 -0.75
C ASP A 282 -28.16 6.16 0.69
N HIS A 283 -27.48 6.92 1.55
CA HIS A 283 -27.29 6.54 2.95
C HIS A 283 -28.56 6.72 3.79
N VAL A 284 -29.57 7.47 3.32
CA VAL A 284 -30.82 7.70 4.05
C VAL A 284 -31.78 6.52 3.86
N GLU A 285 -31.92 6.05 2.62
CA GLU A 285 -32.81 4.93 2.30
C GLU A 285 -32.10 3.57 2.26
N HIS A 286 -30.78 3.55 2.48
CA HIS A 286 -29.96 2.35 2.30
C HIS A 286 -30.16 1.74 0.90
N ALA A 287 -30.19 2.61 -0.11
CA ALA A 287 -30.45 2.28 -1.50
C ALA A 287 -29.23 2.60 -2.38
N ILE A 288 -29.23 2.10 -3.61
CA ILE A 288 -28.26 2.50 -4.64
C ILE A 288 -29.05 2.94 -5.87
N GLU A 289 -28.98 4.23 -6.20
CA GLU A 289 -29.44 4.74 -7.48
C GLU A 289 -28.45 4.37 -8.60
N VAL A 290 -28.98 4.08 -9.78
CA VAL A 290 -28.24 3.57 -10.93
C VAL A 290 -28.46 4.49 -12.13
N PHE A 291 -27.35 4.97 -12.68
CA PHE A 291 -27.30 5.83 -13.86
C PHE A 291 -26.54 5.14 -14.98
N ASP A 292 -26.89 5.43 -16.23
CA ASP A 292 -26.15 4.95 -17.39
C ASP A 292 -24.80 5.67 -17.56
N GLY A 293 -24.03 5.26 -18.58
CA GLY A 293 -22.74 5.88 -18.89
C GLY A 293 -22.80 7.35 -19.30
N ASP A 294 -23.98 7.87 -19.65
CA ASP A 294 -24.22 9.27 -20.00
C ASP A 294 -24.74 10.09 -18.82
N GLY A 295 -24.92 9.48 -17.64
CA GLY A 295 -25.41 10.10 -16.41
C GLY A 295 -26.94 10.18 -16.31
N VAL A 296 -27.68 9.43 -17.11
CA VAL A 296 -29.15 9.40 -17.08
C VAL A 296 -29.64 8.36 -16.07
N ALA A 297 -30.58 8.76 -15.20
CA ALA A 297 -31.15 7.88 -14.18
C ALA A 297 -31.93 6.72 -14.82
N ILE A 298 -31.63 5.49 -14.41
CA ILE A 298 -32.29 4.26 -14.88
C ILE A 298 -33.26 3.72 -13.83
N GLY A 299 -32.83 3.71 -12.57
CA GLY A 299 -33.59 3.17 -11.45
C GLY A 299 -32.74 3.02 -10.21
N GLN A 300 -33.23 2.29 -9.24
CA GLN A 300 -32.57 2.08 -7.96
C GLN A 300 -32.76 0.66 -7.44
N ILE A 301 -31.79 0.22 -6.65
CA ILE A 301 -31.86 -0.99 -5.84
C ILE A 301 -32.14 -0.56 -4.41
N ARG A 302 -33.19 -1.10 -3.79
CA ARG A 302 -33.54 -0.81 -2.40
C ARG A 302 -34.21 -2.00 -1.72
N HIS A 303 -34.32 -1.96 -0.41
CA HIS A 303 -35.15 -2.90 0.33
C HIS A 303 -36.63 -2.61 0.10
N ARG A 304 -37.45 -3.68 0.05
CA ARG A 304 -38.90 -3.56 -0.16
C ARG A 304 -39.58 -2.83 1.00
N ASP A 305 -39.15 -3.14 2.21
CA ASP A 305 -39.55 -2.52 3.47
C ASP A 305 -38.29 -2.37 4.33
N LYS A 306 -38.23 -1.39 5.23
CA LYS A 306 -37.05 -1.10 6.06
C LYS A 306 -36.61 -2.29 6.93
N HIS A 307 -37.56 -3.11 7.34
CA HIS A 307 -37.31 -4.30 8.16
C HIS A 307 -37.22 -5.59 7.33
N ASP A 308 -37.42 -5.48 6.01
CA ASP A 308 -37.43 -6.60 5.09
C ASP A 308 -36.10 -6.66 4.33
N ARG A 309 -35.49 -7.83 4.28
CA ARG A 309 -34.22 -8.07 3.60
C ARG A 309 -34.40 -8.41 2.12
N HIS A 310 -35.63 -8.40 1.64
CA HIS A 310 -35.95 -8.51 0.23
C HIS A 310 -35.56 -7.24 -0.51
N VAL A 311 -34.47 -7.33 -1.28
CA VAL A 311 -34.00 -6.27 -2.16
C VAL A 311 -34.76 -6.33 -3.49
N VAL A 312 -35.24 -5.18 -3.95
CA VAL A 312 -36.05 -5.02 -5.17
C VAL A 312 -35.46 -3.96 -6.09
N TRP A 313 -35.83 -4.04 -7.37
CA TRP A 313 -35.50 -3.04 -8.39
C TRP A 313 -36.70 -2.12 -8.62
N ASP A 314 -36.47 -0.82 -8.56
CA ASP A 314 -37.46 0.21 -8.88
C ASP A 314 -36.96 1.11 -10.03
N PRO A 315 -37.73 1.28 -11.12
CA PRO A 315 -37.36 2.22 -12.18
C PRO A 315 -37.30 3.67 -11.68
N ALA A 316 -36.47 4.50 -12.34
CA ALA A 316 -36.29 5.89 -11.94
C ALA A 316 -37.61 6.68 -12.09
N PRO A 317 -37.84 7.71 -11.26
CA PRO A 317 -39.00 8.59 -11.39
C PRO A 317 -39.10 9.15 -12.81
N GLY A 318 -40.29 9.07 -13.41
CA GLY A 318 -40.53 9.46 -14.81
C GLY A 318 -40.43 8.31 -15.82
N ILE A 319 -39.97 7.12 -15.43
CA ILE A 319 -40.00 5.91 -16.24
C ILE A 319 -41.25 5.09 -15.84
N GLU A 320 -42.05 4.65 -16.81
CA GLU A 320 -43.23 3.83 -16.51
C GLU A 320 -42.81 2.38 -16.22
N PRO A 321 -43.03 1.87 -14.98
CA PRO A 321 -42.71 0.49 -14.65
C PRO A 321 -43.67 -0.45 -15.38
N ARG A 322 -43.16 -1.35 -16.20
CA ARG A 322 -43.92 -2.46 -16.76
C ARG A 322 -44.04 -3.56 -15.71
N LEU A 323 -45.16 -4.29 -15.73
CA LEU A 323 -45.37 -5.41 -14.82
C LEU A 323 -44.29 -6.49 -15.09
N GLY A 324 -43.42 -6.72 -14.12
CA GLY A 324 -42.25 -7.60 -14.29
C GLY A 324 -40.99 -6.88 -14.80
N ASP A 325 -40.90 -5.55 -14.70
CA ASP A 325 -39.66 -4.82 -14.95
C ASP A 325 -38.56 -5.31 -14.01
N GLU A 326 -37.71 -6.16 -14.56
CA GLU A 326 -36.46 -6.58 -13.97
C GLU A 326 -35.37 -5.57 -14.34
N ALA A 327 -34.26 -5.55 -13.60
CA ALA A 327 -33.03 -4.83 -13.96
C ALA A 327 -32.48 -5.16 -15.37
N SER A 328 -33.12 -6.07 -16.12
CA SER A 328 -32.85 -6.37 -17.52
C SER A 328 -32.93 -5.17 -18.48
N SER A 329 -33.65 -4.10 -18.11
CA SER A 329 -33.76 -2.87 -18.90
C SER A 329 -32.46 -2.06 -18.98
N ILE A 330 -31.50 -2.30 -18.08
CA ILE A 330 -30.19 -1.64 -18.09
C ILE A 330 -29.45 -2.02 -19.37
N GLY A 331 -29.17 -1.05 -20.25
CA GLY A 331 -28.57 -1.31 -21.56
C GLY A 331 -27.17 -1.93 -21.51
N ASN A 332 -26.30 -1.46 -20.60
CA ASN A 332 -24.94 -1.96 -20.45
C ASN A 332 -24.89 -3.30 -19.71
N ALA A 333 -24.26 -4.32 -20.30
CA ALA A 333 -24.21 -5.68 -19.76
C ALA A 333 -23.47 -5.78 -18.40
N THR A 334 -22.38 -5.04 -18.22
CA THR A 334 -21.59 -5.04 -16.98
C THR A 334 -22.34 -4.35 -15.85
N LEU A 335 -22.90 -3.17 -16.12
CA LEU A 335 -23.72 -2.46 -15.12
C LEU A 335 -24.94 -3.31 -14.73
N ARG A 336 -25.64 -3.89 -15.71
CA ARG A 336 -26.73 -4.84 -15.49
C ARG A 336 -26.28 -6.02 -14.64
N GLY A 337 -25.10 -6.56 -14.90
CA GLY A 337 -24.52 -7.68 -14.18
C GLY A 337 -24.33 -7.38 -12.69
N VAL A 338 -23.78 -6.21 -12.35
CA VAL A 338 -23.62 -5.76 -10.95
C VAL A 338 -24.99 -5.67 -10.26
N VAL A 339 -25.95 -4.98 -10.88
CA VAL A 339 -27.30 -4.80 -10.30
C VAL A 339 -28.02 -6.15 -10.13
N GLN A 340 -28.01 -6.99 -11.17
CA GLN A 340 -28.64 -8.32 -11.12
C GLN A 340 -27.92 -9.27 -10.17
N GLY A 341 -26.60 -9.13 -9.98
CA GLY A 341 -25.82 -9.91 -9.02
C GLY A 341 -26.33 -9.72 -7.60
N ILE A 342 -26.49 -8.47 -7.17
CA ILE A 342 -27.04 -8.11 -5.85
C ILE A 342 -28.47 -8.65 -5.68
N LEU A 343 -29.34 -8.46 -6.68
CA LEU A 343 -30.73 -8.93 -6.62
C LEU A 343 -30.81 -10.45 -6.52
N ARG A 344 -30.05 -11.18 -7.35
CA ARG A 344 -30.01 -12.65 -7.37
C ARG A 344 -29.43 -13.22 -6.08
N TYR A 345 -28.37 -12.62 -5.55
CA TYR A 345 -27.77 -13.04 -4.29
C TYR A 345 -28.78 -12.95 -3.15
N ASN A 346 -29.47 -11.81 -3.01
CA ASN A 346 -30.46 -11.61 -1.95
C ASN A 346 -31.70 -12.50 -2.14
N ALA A 347 -32.15 -12.74 -3.38
CA ALA A 347 -33.22 -13.68 -3.64
C ALA A 347 -32.86 -15.11 -3.21
N ALA A 348 -31.65 -15.59 -3.56
CA ALA A 348 -31.15 -16.90 -3.15
C ALA A 348 -30.98 -17.01 -1.62
N LEU A 349 -30.52 -15.94 -0.97
CA LEU A 349 -30.42 -15.88 0.48
C LEU A 349 -31.79 -16.03 1.16
N ALA A 350 -32.82 -15.38 0.63
CA ALA A 350 -34.17 -15.46 1.18
C ALA A 350 -34.84 -16.84 1.02
N GLU A 351 -34.43 -17.61 0.00
CA GLU A 351 -34.88 -18.99 -0.20
C GLU A 351 -34.16 -20.01 0.71
N SER A 352 -32.98 -19.66 1.25
CA SER A 352 -32.21 -20.51 2.14
C SER A 352 -32.74 -20.47 3.59
N ASN A 353 -32.99 -21.64 4.19
CA ASN A 353 -33.42 -21.77 5.59
C ASN A 353 -32.37 -21.23 6.61
N SER A 354 -31.15 -20.92 6.16
CA SER A 354 -30.10 -20.25 6.96
C SER A 354 -30.39 -18.77 7.24
N ALA A 355 -31.41 -18.18 6.59
CA ALA A 355 -31.82 -16.79 6.75
C ALA A 355 -32.39 -16.44 8.14
N ARG A 356 -32.66 -17.43 9.00
CA ARG A 356 -33.30 -17.21 10.31
C ARG A 356 -32.34 -16.98 11.47
N ASP A 357 -31.10 -17.46 11.41
CA ASP A 357 -30.17 -17.45 12.57
C ASP A 357 -28.77 -16.85 12.28
N SER A 358 -28.39 -16.60 11.02
CA SER A 358 -27.04 -16.14 10.68
C SER A 358 -27.06 -15.03 9.63
N ALA A 359 -26.39 -13.91 9.98
CA ALA A 359 -26.24 -12.61 9.29
C ALA A 359 -27.42 -11.65 9.46
N HIS A 360 -27.15 -10.46 10.01
CA HIS A 360 -28.11 -9.37 10.29
C HIS A 360 -28.27 -8.39 9.10
N GLU A 361 -27.72 -8.73 7.94
CA GLU A 361 -27.34 -7.77 6.90
C GLU A 361 -27.63 -8.37 5.52
N SER A 362 -28.11 -7.57 4.57
CA SER A 362 -28.27 -7.99 3.16
C SER A 362 -26.97 -7.79 2.36
N ALA A 363 -26.87 -8.37 1.16
CA ALA A 363 -25.73 -8.09 0.28
C ALA A 363 -25.64 -6.62 -0.14
N LEU A 364 -26.79 -5.92 -0.23
CA LEU A 364 -26.85 -4.49 -0.54
C LEU A 364 -26.25 -3.68 0.61
N ASP A 365 -26.67 -3.94 1.84
CA ASP A 365 -26.15 -3.27 3.04
C ASP A 365 -24.64 -3.50 3.20
N ALA A 366 -24.19 -4.74 3.03
CA ALA A 366 -22.77 -5.07 3.11
C ALA A 366 -21.94 -4.32 2.08
N MET A 367 -22.46 -4.14 0.86
CA MET A 367 -21.79 -3.40 -0.19
C MET A 367 -21.74 -1.89 0.09
N ILE A 368 -22.87 -1.28 0.51
CA ILE A 368 -22.92 0.13 0.90
C ILE A 368 -21.93 0.39 2.03
N ARG A 369 -21.91 -0.47 3.06
CA ARG A 369 -20.98 -0.33 4.19
C ARG A 369 -19.51 -0.46 3.78
N VAL A 370 -19.18 -1.30 2.80
CA VAL A 370 -17.83 -1.32 2.22
C VAL A 370 -17.51 0.02 1.54
N ILE A 371 -18.41 0.52 0.69
CA ILE A 371 -18.22 1.80 -0.03
C ILE A 371 -18.02 2.94 0.97
N ASP A 372 -18.88 3.05 1.99
CA ASP A 372 -18.84 4.09 3.01
C ASP A 372 -17.53 4.06 3.81
N THR A 373 -17.09 2.86 4.18
CA THR A 373 -15.85 2.67 4.95
C THR A 373 -14.63 3.10 4.14
N VAL A 374 -14.61 2.81 2.83
CA VAL A 374 -13.53 3.22 1.94
C VAL A 374 -13.63 4.72 1.61
N GLN A 375 -14.83 5.25 1.46
CA GLN A 375 -15.06 6.67 1.14
C GLN A 375 -14.40 7.60 2.15
N ASP A 376 -14.44 7.27 3.44
CA ASP A 376 -13.76 8.01 4.50
C ASP A 376 -12.24 8.15 4.25
N THR A 377 -11.61 7.15 3.63
CA THR A 377 -10.17 7.16 3.31
C THR A 377 -9.86 8.00 2.07
N VAL A 378 -10.72 7.91 1.04
CA VAL A 378 -10.60 8.67 -0.20
C VAL A 378 -10.84 10.16 0.06
N ASP A 379 -11.84 10.52 0.87
CA ASP A 379 -12.28 11.90 1.07
C ASP A 379 -11.33 12.74 1.92
N ARG A 380 -10.76 12.17 2.99
CA ARG A 380 -9.79 12.87 3.86
C ARG A 380 -8.56 13.38 3.12
N GLN A 381 -8.25 12.82 1.94
CA GLN A 381 -7.01 13.10 1.24
C GLN A 381 -7.18 13.96 -0.03
N VAL A 382 -8.41 14.09 -0.55
CA VAL A 382 -8.70 14.88 -1.77
C VAL A 382 -9.15 16.32 -1.45
N GLY A 383 -9.35 16.69 -0.18
CA GLY A 383 -9.57 18.09 0.25
C GLY A 383 -10.83 18.73 -0.34
N ARG A 384 -11.94 17.98 -0.44
CA ARG A 384 -13.19 18.43 -1.07
C ARG A 384 -14.21 18.94 -0.05
N SER A 385 -15.18 19.73 -0.53
CA SER A 385 -16.28 20.27 0.28
C SER A 385 -17.18 19.12 0.76
N GLU A 386 -17.09 18.82 2.06
CA GLU A 386 -17.72 17.67 2.72
C GLU A 386 -19.25 17.74 2.70
N PHE A 387 -19.84 18.94 2.79
CA PHE A 387 -21.25 19.07 3.20
C PHE A 387 -22.29 18.54 2.19
N ILE A 388 -22.06 18.72 0.88
CA ILE A 388 -23.02 18.28 -0.16
C ILE A 388 -22.86 16.78 -0.42
N ALA A 389 -21.61 16.29 -0.45
CA ALA A 389 -21.33 14.87 -0.65
C ALA A 389 -21.80 14.00 0.51
N THR A 390 -21.79 14.52 1.75
CA THR A 390 -22.34 13.82 2.92
C THR A 390 -23.87 13.67 2.85
N LEU A 391 -24.57 14.60 2.21
CA LEU A 391 -26.03 14.58 2.14
C LEU A 391 -26.56 13.77 0.95
N VAL A 392 -25.84 13.77 -0.16
CA VAL A 392 -26.34 13.31 -1.47
C VAL A 392 -25.62 12.04 -1.97
N GLY A 393 -24.56 11.60 -1.27
CA GLY A 393 -23.70 10.53 -1.72
C GLY A 393 -22.72 10.98 -2.82
N ARG A 394 -21.84 10.07 -3.25
CA ARG A 394 -20.89 10.31 -4.34
C ARG A 394 -21.08 9.33 -5.49
N PRO A 395 -21.00 9.79 -6.75
CA PRO A 395 -21.15 8.91 -7.89
C PRO A 395 -19.94 7.99 -8.00
N VAL A 396 -20.19 6.70 -7.83
CA VAL A 396 -19.23 5.61 -8.01
C VAL A 396 -19.29 5.17 -9.47
N ALA A 397 -18.21 5.36 -10.23
CA ALA A 397 -18.15 4.86 -11.59
C ALA A 397 -17.96 3.34 -11.60
N VAL A 398 -18.78 2.65 -12.40
CA VAL A 398 -18.62 1.24 -12.74
C VAL A 398 -17.82 1.16 -14.02
N VAL A 399 -16.63 0.56 -13.96
CA VAL A 399 -15.65 0.62 -15.05
C VAL A 399 -15.13 -0.78 -15.38
N ARG A 400 -14.95 -1.09 -16.67
CA ARG A 400 -14.30 -2.34 -17.08
C ARG A 400 -12.78 -2.17 -17.14
N ALA A 401 -12.07 -3.17 -16.63
CA ALA A 401 -10.63 -3.27 -16.75
C ALA A 401 -10.20 -4.72 -17.02
N GLU A 402 -8.96 -4.89 -17.44
CA GLU A 402 -8.30 -6.19 -17.62
C GLU A 402 -6.93 -6.13 -16.94
N ILE A 403 -6.58 -7.19 -16.22
CA ILE A 403 -5.24 -7.39 -15.67
C ILE A 403 -4.66 -8.70 -16.19
N ARG A 404 -3.38 -8.67 -16.58
CA ARG A 404 -2.63 -9.83 -17.08
C ARG A 404 -1.18 -9.72 -16.67
N LEU A 405 -0.62 -10.81 -16.19
CA LEU A 405 0.81 -10.94 -15.95
C LEU A 405 1.45 -11.70 -17.10
N ASP A 406 2.28 -11.02 -17.88
CA ASP A 406 3.10 -11.66 -18.91
C ASP A 406 4.50 -11.93 -18.37
N ALA A 407 5.02 -13.10 -18.69
CA ALA A 407 6.34 -13.56 -18.32
C ALA A 407 6.94 -14.32 -19.51
N ARG A 408 8.27 -14.23 -19.67
CA ARG A 408 8.95 -15.09 -20.65
C ARG A 408 8.85 -16.55 -20.20
N ASP A 409 8.31 -17.39 -21.07
CA ASP A 409 8.11 -18.83 -20.82
C ASP A 409 9.43 -19.54 -20.47
N ASN A 410 9.46 -20.22 -19.31
CA ASN A 410 10.52 -21.11 -18.87
C ASN A 410 9.90 -22.40 -18.27
N ALA A 411 10.62 -23.52 -18.30
CA ALA A 411 10.20 -24.78 -17.70
C ALA A 411 9.93 -24.72 -16.18
N ALA A 412 10.31 -23.62 -15.50
CA ALA A 412 10.14 -23.39 -14.07
C ALA A 412 9.17 -22.25 -13.73
N THR A 413 8.39 -21.71 -14.67
CA THR A 413 7.55 -20.52 -14.41
C THR A 413 6.49 -20.80 -13.31
N PRO A 414 6.35 -19.94 -12.28
CA PRO A 414 5.33 -20.07 -11.24
C PRO A 414 3.93 -20.09 -11.86
N LEU A 415 3.02 -20.84 -11.22
CA LEU A 415 1.63 -20.98 -11.69
C LEU A 415 0.86 -19.64 -11.75
N GLY A 416 1.31 -18.63 -11.01
CA GLY A 416 0.75 -17.28 -11.00
C GLY A 416 1.30 -16.45 -9.85
N VAL A 417 0.84 -15.20 -9.76
CA VAL A 417 1.17 -14.28 -8.66
C VAL A 417 -0.12 -13.60 -8.18
N GLU A 418 -0.22 -13.32 -6.89
CA GLU A 418 -1.32 -12.52 -6.35
C GLU A 418 -1.17 -11.05 -6.72
N ALA A 419 -2.29 -10.39 -6.98
CA ALA A 419 -2.37 -8.94 -7.14
C ALA A 419 -3.43 -8.37 -6.20
N ARG A 420 -3.07 -7.29 -5.51
CA ARG A 420 -4.01 -6.43 -4.80
C ARG A 420 -4.42 -5.26 -5.68
N LEU A 421 -5.71 -4.98 -5.71
CA LEU A 421 -6.28 -3.80 -6.36
C LEU A 421 -6.68 -2.79 -5.29
N GLY A 422 -6.31 -1.53 -5.49
CA GLY A 422 -6.50 -0.47 -4.51
C GLY A 422 -5.41 -0.39 -3.45
N ALA A 423 -5.32 0.78 -2.81
CA ALA A 423 -4.39 1.01 -1.70
C ALA A 423 -4.92 2.10 -0.76
N LEU A 424 -5.46 1.69 0.40
CA LEU A 424 -6.02 2.59 1.41
C LEU A 424 -5.03 3.64 1.97
N THR A 425 -3.72 3.37 1.86
CA THR A 425 -2.66 4.25 2.34
C THR A 425 -2.25 5.30 1.30
N GLN A 426 -2.78 5.23 0.08
CA GLN A 426 -2.37 6.07 -1.03
C GLN A 426 -3.43 7.13 -1.35
N SER A 427 -3.02 8.40 -1.38
CA SER A 427 -3.94 9.56 -1.46
C SER A 427 -4.67 9.71 -2.78
N ASP A 428 -4.12 9.12 -3.84
CA ASP A 428 -4.67 9.17 -5.18
C ASP A 428 -5.33 7.86 -5.61
N ASP A 429 -5.59 6.94 -4.68
CA ASP A 429 -6.38 5.75 -4.91
C ASP A 429 -7.86 5.98 -4.55
N GLY A 430 -8.76 5.65 -5.48
CA GLY A 430 -10.20 5.80 -5.30
C GLY A 430 -10.98 4.54 -5.59
N LEU A 431 -10.38 3.36 -5.42
CA LEU A 431 -11.11 2.10 -5.60
C LEU A 431 -11.98 1.81 -4.38
N TYR A 432 -13.30 1.75 -4.57
CA TYR A 432 -14.26 1.32 -3.54
C TYR A 432 -14.37 -0.21 -3.44
N GLY A 433 -14.17 -0.91 -4.55
CA GLY A 433 -14.14 -2.37 -4.64
C GLY A 433 -14.24 -2.86 -6.08
N TYR A 434 -14.28 -4.18 -6.28
CA TYR A 434 -14.30 -4.76 -7.61
C TYR A 434 -14.95 -6.15 -7.68
N PHE A 435 -15.23 -6.59 -8.90
CA PHE A 435 -15.67 -7.95 -9.26
C PHE A 435 -14.70 -8.58 -10.26
N VAL A 436 -14.57 -9.90 -10.22
CA VAL A 436 -13.62 -10.68 -11.04
C VAL A 436 -14.38 -11.53 -12.05
N ASP A 437 -13.93 -11.54 -13.30
CA ASP A 437 -14.42 -12.38 -14.40
C ASP A 437 -15.93 -12.38 -14.63
N GLY A 438 -16.59 -11.25 -14.29
CA GLY A 438 -18.04 -11.10 -14.43
C GLY A 438 -18.85 -11.89 -13.40
N ASP A 439 -18.21 -12.43 -12.36
CA ASP A 439 -18.88 -12.96 -11.19
C ASP A 439 -19.30 -11.81 -10.26
N TYR A 440 -20.59 -11.49 -10.30
CA TYR A 440 -21.21 -10.46 -9.48
C TYR A 440 -21.81 -11.01 -8.17
N SER A 441 -21.47 -12.25 -7.78
CA SER A 441 -21.92 -12.85 -6.51
C SER A 441 -20.93 -12.63 -5.35
N ARG A 442 -19.72 -12.13 -5.64
CA ARG A 442 -18.65 -11.86 -4.67
C ARG A 442 -18.06 -10.47 -4.90
N PHE A 443 -18.28 -9.56 -3.95
CA PHE A 443 -17.72 -8.22 -3.98
C PHE A 443 -16.39 -8.17 -3.23
N HIS A 444 -15.33 -7.71 -3.89
CA HIS A 444 -14.00 -7.64 -3.32
C HIS A 444 -13.71 -6.20 -2.85
N PRO A 445 -13.51 -5.95 -1.54
CA PRO A 445 -13.06 -4.64 -1.07
C PRO A 445 -11.61 -4.36 -1.50
N PRO A 446 -11.07 -3.14 -1.44
CA PRO A 446 -9.67 -2.86 -1.79
C PRO A 446 -8.65 -3.43 -0.77
N HIS A 447 -9.10 -3.77 0.45
CA HIS A 447 -8.24 -4.29 1.52
C HIS A 447 -9.05 -5.10 2.55
N GLU A 448 -8.46 -6.15 3.13
CA GLU A 448 -9.12 -7.01 4.14
C GLU A 448 -9.59 -6.22 5.38
N ALA A 449 -8.81 -5.22 5.79
CA ALA A 449 -9.10 -4.35 6.94
C ALA A 449 -10.38 -3.52 6.80
N VAL A 450 -10.91 -3.35 5.58
CA VAL A 450 -12.18 -2.64 5.37
C VAL A 450 -13.31 -3.33 6.13
N ARG A 451 -13.34 -4.67 6.13
CA ARG A 451 -14.37 -5.44 6.82
C ARG A 451 -14.36 -5.21 8.33
N SER A 452 -13.18 -5.12 8.95
CA SER A 452 -13.03 -4.99 10.41
C SER A 452 -13.20 -3.57 10.93
N HIS A 453 -13.02 -2.55 10.07
CA HIS A 453 -13.15 -1.13 10.44
C HIS A 453 -14.48 -0.51 9.98
N ALA A 454 -15.38 -1.31 9.43
CA ALA A 454 -16.65 -0.82 8.94
C ALA A 454 -17.53 -0.25 10.05
N ARG A 455 -18.23 0.83 9.73
CA ARG A 455 -19.25 1.41 10.63
C ARG A 455 -20.54 0.59 10.58
N PRO A 456 -21.36 0.59 11.64
CA PRO A 456 -22.70 0.03 11.56
C PRO A 456 -23.55 0.81 10.53
N ALA A 457 -24.63 0.16 10.07
CA ALA A 457 -25.69 0.83 9.31
C ALA A 457 -26.30 1.98 10.12
N ILE A 458 -26.85 3.00 9.47
CA ILE A 458 -27.46 4.16 10.17
C ILE A 458 -28.68 3.71 11.01
N ASP A 459 -29.39 2.69 10.55
CA ASP A 459 -30.58 2.11 11.22
C ASP A 459 -30.24 0.96 12.22
N ASP A 460 -28.98 0.83 12.66
CA ASP A 460 -28.61 -0.18 13.68
C ASP A 460 -29.10 0.25 15.08
N ASP A 461 -29.68 -0.70 15.85
CA ASP A 461 -30.31 -0.44 17.17
C ASP A 461 -29.30 -0.02 18.27
N ASP A 462 -27.99 -0.06 17.98
CA ASP A 462 -26.92 0.31 18.90
C ASP A 462 -26.22 1.62 18.47
N PRO A 463 -26.74 2.79 18.91
CA PRO A 463 -26.15 4.09 18.57
C PRO A 463 -24.77 4.33 19.22
N GLU A 464 -24.30 3.47 20.13
CA GLU A 464 -22.97 3.56 20.74
C GLU A 464 -21.91 2.76 19.95
N ALA A 465 -22.33 1.85 19.06
CA ALA A 465 -21.42 1.10 18.22
C ALA A 465 -20.72 2.02 17.21
N THR A 466 -19.42 2.23 17.37
CA THR A 466 -18.62 3.04 16.43
C THR A 466 -18.04 2.22 15.28
N VAL A 467 -17.95 0.90 15.45
CA VAL A 467 -17.42 -0.07 14.48
C VAL A 467 -18.18 -1.40 14.64
N ARG A 468 -18.61 -1.98 13.52
CA ARG A 468 -19.20 -3.31 13.43
C ARG A 468 -18.59 -4.03 12.24
N ALA A 469 -17.96 -5.19 12.44
CA ALA A 469 -17.35 -5.89 11.32
C ALA A 469 -18.39 -6.35 10.29
N ILE A 470 -18.06 -6.28 9.00
CA ILE A 470 -18.89 -6.85 7.93
C ILE A 470 -18.63 -8.36 7.88
N ASP A 471 -19.56 -9.15 8.42
CA ASP A 471 -19.51 -10.61 8.40
C ASP A 471 -20.62 -11.16 7.50
N HIS A 472 -20.43 -10.98 6.19
CA HIS A 472 -21.39 -11.37 5.18
C HIS A 472 -20.67 -12.02 3.99
N GLU A 473 -21.11 -13.21 3.57
CA GLU A 473 -20.44 -14.02 2.53
C GLU A 473 -20.32 -13.30 1.18
N TYR A 474 -21.22 -12.39 0.86
CA TYR A 474 -21.13 -11.56 -0.37
C TYR A 474 -19.82 -10.76 -0.45
N VAL A 475 -19.20 -10.39 0.68
CA VAL A 475 -17.96 -9.61 0.73
C VAL A 475 -16.78 -10.55 0.93
N GLU A 476 -15.86 -10.58 -0.04
CA GLU A 476 -14.72 -11.49 -0.03
C GLU A 476 -13.74 -11.14 1.12
N PRO A 477 -13.41 -12.09 2.02
CA PRO A 477 -12.40 -11.89 3.07
C PRO A 477 -11.00 -11.56 2.53
N ASP A 478 -10.56 -12.24 1.48
CA ASP A 478 -9.24 -12.06 0.86
C ASP A 478 -9.39 -11.36 -0.49
N PRO A 479 -9.26 -10.01 -0.55
CA PRO A 479 -9.43 -9.25 -1.77
C PRO A 479 -8.18 -9.26 -2.66
N THR A 480 -7.49 -10.39 -2.77
CA THR A 480 -6.43 -10.56 -3.75
C THR A 480 -6.97 -11.26 -4.99
N VAL A 481 -6.43 -10.90 -6.15
CA VAL A 481 -6.73 -11.53 -7.43
C VAL A 481 -5.57 -12.42 -7.80
N ASP A 482 -5.85 -13.68 -8.08
CA ASP A 482 -4.87 -14.59 -8.64
C ASP A 482 -4.63 -14.27 -10.12
N LEU A 483 -3.36 -14.04 -10.47
CA LEU A 483 -2.91 -13.80 -11.84
C LEU A 483 -2.11 -14.98 -12.36
N PRO A 484 -2.75 -15.95 -13.05
CA PRO A 484 -2.04 -16.94 -13.82
C PRO A 484 -1.27 -16.26 -14.97
N LEU A 485 -0.12 -16.82 -15.31
CA LEU A 485 0.73 -16.24 -16.34
C LEU A 485 0.10 -16.33 -17.73
N GLY A 486 0.13 -15.23 -18.47
CA GLY A 486 -0.43 -15.11 -19.81
C GLY A 486 -1.96 -15.11 -19.87
N VAL A 487 -2.65 -15.31 -18.73
CA VAL A 487 -4.10 -15.31 -18.65
C VAL A 487 -4.62 -13.91 -18.34
N LYS A 488 -5.60 -13.47 -19.11
CA LYS A 488 -6.32 -12.22 -18.89
C LYS A 488 -7.39 -12.46 -17.83
N VAL A 489 -7.39 -11.63 -16.79
CA VAL A 489 -8.45 -11.60 -15.79
C VAL A 489 -9.28 -10.33 -16.01
N GLY A 490 -10.58 -10.52 -16.23
CA GLY A 490 -11.53 -9.43 -16.42
C GLY A 490 -11.92 -8.82 -15.09
N LEU A 491 -12.00 -7.50 -15.02
CA LEU A 491 -12.32 -6.77 -13.80
C LEU A 491 -13.48 -5.81 -14.05
N THR A 492 -14.39 -5.72 -13.08
CA THR A 492 -15.35 -4.62 -12.97
C THR A 492 -14.97 -3.81 -11.74
N LEU A 493 -14.46 -2.60 -11.93
CA LEU A 493 -14.00 -1.71 -10.87
C LEU A 493 -15.11 -0.73 -10.48
N LEU A 494 -15.28 -0.51 -9.18
CA LEU A 494 -16.13 0.54 -8.62
C LEU A 494 -15.20 1.60 -8.03
N MET A 495 -15.14 2.77 -8.64
CA MET A 495 -14.13 3.79 -8.30
C MET A 495 -14.64 5.22 -8.34
N ASP A 496 -13.97 6.13 -7.61
CA ASP A 496 -14.14 7.58 -7.79
C ASP A 496 -13.60 7.96 -9.19
N PRO A 497 -14.40 8.58 -10.06
CA PRO A 497 -13.98 8.95 -11.42
C PRO A 497 -12.74 9.87 -11.47
N HIS A 498 -12.49 10.63 -10.42
CA HIS A 498 -11.43 11.61 -10.33
C HIS A 498 -10.12 11.08 -9.73
N ALA A 499 -10.14 9.88 -9.16
CA ALA A 499 -8.97 9.26 -8.53
C ALA A 499 -8.42 8.10 -9.37
N GLY A 500 -7.20 7.69 -9.08
CA GLY A 500 -6.59 6.53 -9.72
C GLY A 500 -6.97 5.21 -9.06
N VAL A 501 -6.62 4.10 -9.70
CA VAL A 501 -6.66 2.76 -9.12
C VAL A 501 -5.28 2.14 -9.26
N HIS A 502 -4.76 1.58 -8.17
CA HIS A 502 -3.46 0.93 -8.16
C HIS A 502 -3.59 -0.59 -8.19
N ALA A 503 -2.66 -1.24 -8.89
CA ALA A 503 -2.45 -2.68 -8.85
C ALA A 503 -1.05 -2.98 -8.32
N THR A 504 -0.97 -3.77 -7.26
CA THR A 504 0.28 -4.16 -6.59
C THR A 504 0.42 -5.67 -6.59
N THR A 505 1.56 -6.20 -7.03
CA THR A 505 1.85 -7.65 -7.01
C THR A 505 2.98 -7.99 -6.04
N GLY A 506 3.66 -6.99 -5.46
CA GLY A 506 4.82 -7.18 -4.59
C GLY A 506 6.07 -7.73 -5.28
N VAL A 507 6.02 -8.05 -6.57
CA VAL A 507 7.15 -8.53 -7.39
C VAL A 507 7.47 -7.62 -8.59
N LEU A 508 6.48 -6.88 -9.09
CA LEU A 508 6.63 -5.90 -10.15
C LEU A 508 6.29 -4.49 -9.66
N PRO A 509 6.81 -3.43 -10.32
CA PRO A 509 6.43 -2.06 -9.99
C PRO A 509 4.91 -1.88 -9.98
N ARG A 510 4.41 -1.14 -8.98
CA ARG A 510 2.98 -0.82 -8.85
C ARG A 510 2.50 -0.09 -10.11
N LYS A 511 1.35 -0.51 -10.64
CA LYS A 511 0.74 0.10 -11.83
C LYS A 511 -0.46 0.94 -11.42
N ARG A 512 -0.55 2.17 -11.92
CA ARG A 512 -1.71 3.06 -11.75
C ARG A 512 -2.53 3.16 -13.03
N LEU A 513 -3.85 3.16 -12.88
CA LEU A 513 -4.82 3.58 -13.89
C LEU A 513 -5.54 4.85 -13.41
N LEU A 514 -5.85 5.75 -14.34
CA LEU A 514 -6.60 6.98 -14.07
C LEU A 514 -7.54 7.24 -15.24
N LEU A 515 -8.82 7.51 -14.97
CA LEU A 515 -9.78 7.84 -16.01
C LEU A 515 -9.45 9.20 -16.62
N GLU A 516 -9.63 9.32 -17.93
CA GLU A 516 -9.55 10.63 -18.57
C GLU A 516 -10.80 11.44 -18.26
N ARG A 517 -10.63 12.75 -18.05
CA ARG A 517 -11.73 13.67 -17.74
C ARG A 517 -12.88 13.61 -18.75
N SER A 518 -12.56 13.42 -20.04
CA SER A 518 -13.52 13.27 -21.13
C SER A 518 -14.46 12.07 -20.96
N HIS A 519 -14.09 11.05 -20.18
CA HIS A 519 -14.90 9.85 -19.97
C HIS A 519 -16.05 10.05 -18.98
N TYR A 520 -15.96 11.03 -18.09
CA TYR A 520 -16.93 11.17 -16.99
C TYR A 520 -17.50 12.57 -16.81
N GLU A 521 -16.83 13.64 -17.25
CA GLU A 521 -17.24 15.01 -16.93
C GLU A 521 -18.67 15.34 -17.36
N GLN A 522 -19.05 14.96 -18.58
CA GLN A 522 -20.40 15.22 -19.09
C GLN A 522 -21.46 14.44 -18.32
N ALA A 523 -21.18 13.19 -17.96
CA ALA A 523 -22.12 12.34 -17.24
C ALA A 523 -22.31 12.83 -15.81
N LEU A 524 -21.22 13.14 -15.10
CA LEU A 524 -21.30 13.69 -13.74
C LEU A 524 -22.06 15.03 -13.69
N GLY A 525 -21.97 15.86 -14.73
CA GLY A 525 -22.74 17.10 -14.83
C GLY A 525 -24.25 16.91 -15.04
N LYS A 526 -24.71 15.69 -15.37
CA LYS A 526 -26.13 15.34 -15.55
C LYS A 526 -26.72 14.52 -14.41
N ILE A 527 -25.89 13.88 -13.58
CA ILE A 527 -26.36 13.07 -12.46
C ILE A 527 -27.14 13.99 -11.51
N ALA A 528 -28.42 13.65 -11.33
CA ALA A 528 -29.35 14.33 -10.46
C ALA A 528 -30.06 13.26 -9.62
N PRO A 529 -29.65 13.07 -8.35
CA PRO A 529 -30.17 12.04 -7.47
C PRO A 529 -31.61 12.34 -7.05
N THR A 530 -32.35 11.31 -6.65
CA THR A 530 -33.77 11.40 -6.34
C THR A 530 -34.09 10.81 -4.98
N PHE A 531 -34.59 11.63 -4.06
CA PHE A 531 -34.97 11.22 -2.71
C PHE A 531 -36.47 10.98 -2.62
N HIS A 532 -36.91 9.85 -2.09
CA HIS A 532 -38.33 9.62 -1.88
C HIS A 532 -38.81 10.39 -0.65
N VAL A 533 -39.90 11.14 -0.82
CA VAL A 533 -40.49 12.00 0.21
C VAL A 533 -41.98 11.73 0.30
N GLY A 534 -42.41 11.24 1.45
CA GLY A 534 -43.83 11.05 1.73
C GLY A 534 -44.13 10.05 2.85
N PRO A 535 -45.37 10.03 3.36
CA PRO A 535 -46.45 10.96 3.04
C PRO A 535 -46.25 12.35 3.65
N VAL A 536 -46.37 13.41 2.84
CA VAL A 536 -46.24 14.82 3.25
C VAL A 536 -47.52 15.60 2.98
N LEU A 537 -47.87 16.53 3.87
CA LEU A 537 -48.99 17.45 3.69
C LEU A 537 -48.52 18.68 2.91
N LEU A 538 -48.96 18.80 1.66
CA LEU A 538 -48.55 19.87 0.75
C LEU A 538 -49.76 20.66 0.25
N ASP A 539 -49.56 21.96 0.06
CA ASP A 539 -50.47 22.80 -0.72
C ASP A 539 -50.30 22.43 -2.21
N PRO A 540 -51.35 21.98 -2.91
CA PRO A 540 -51.25 21.54 -4.31
C PRO A 540 -50.80 22.64 -5.28
N LEU A 541 -50.98 23.92 -4.92
CA LEU A 541 -50.65 25.06 -5.78
C LEU A 541 -49.21 25.52 -5.62
N THR A 542 -48.75 25.68 -4.37
CA THR A 542 -47.39 26.15 -4.08
C THR A 542 -46.38 25.02 -3.96
N LYS A 543 -46.80 23.82 -3.53
CA LYS A 543 -45.94 22.67 -3.21
C LYS A 543 -44.75 23.06 -2.33
N ALA A 544 -44.99 24.03 -1.44
CA ALA A 544 -43.96 24.56 -0.58
C ALA A 544 -43.57 23.53 0.48
N MET A 545 -42.29 23.20 0.54
CA MET A 545 -41.72 22.29 1.53
C MET A 545 -40.29 22.71 1.88
N PRO A 546 -39.79 22.39 3.09
CA PRO A 546 -38.40 22.63 3.43
C PRO A 546 -37.51 21.74 2.55
N VAL A 547 -36.61 22.36 1.79
CA VAL A 547 -35.57 21.67 1.01
C VAL A 547 -34.19 22.03 1.56
N PRO A 548 -33.19 21.14 1.46
CA PRO A 548 -31.83 21.48 1.83
C PRO A 548 -31.32 22.71 1.07
N GLY A 549 -30.71 23.66 1.78
CA GLY A 549 -30.19 24.91 1.23
C GLY A 549 -28.90 24.71 0.42
N LEU A 550 -28.99 24.03 -0.71
CA LEU A 550 -27.89 23.83 -1.65
C LEU A 550 -27.84 24.98 -2.65
N GLU A 551 -27.03 26.01 -2.41
CA GLU A 551 -26.97 27.26 -3.22
C GLU A 551 -26.68 27.06 -4.73
N ARG A 552 -26.27 25.86 -5.16
CA ARG A 552 -25.88 25.55 -6.54
C ARG A 552 -26.90 24.67 -7.29
N TYR A 553 -27.98 24.26 -6.65
CA TYR A 553 -28.94 23.32 -7.23
C TYR A 553 -30.38 23.83 -7.07
N ASP A 554 -31.18 23.58 -8.09
CA ASP A 554 -32.62 23.81 -8.08
C ASP A 554 -33.33 22.50 -7.74
N TRP A 555 -34.31 22.54 -6.83
CA TRP A 555 -35.08 21.37 -6.43
C TRP A 555 -36.35 21.24 -7.25
N VAL A 556 -36.62 20.04 -7.76
CA VAL A 556 -37.88 19.72 -8.44
C VAL A 556 -38.62 18.58 -7.74
N TRP A 557 -39.94 18.74 -7.64
CA TRP A 557 -40.86 17.74 -7.14
C TRP A 557 -41.41 16.91 -8.29
N THR A 558 -41.15 15.61 -8.28
CA THR A 558 -41.68 14.64 -9.25
C THR A 558 -42.62 13.68 -8.55
N ARG A 559 -43.81 13.43 -9.11
CA ARG A 559 -44.76 12.47 -8.54
C ARG A 559 -45.53 11.72 -9.60
N ARG A 560 -46.12 10.60 -9.20
CA ARG A 560 -47.08 9.86 -10.03
C ARG A 560 -48.48 10.41 -9.82
N GLU A 561 -49.20 10.71 -10.90
CA GLU A 561 -50.57 11.24 -10.82
C GLU A 561 -51.63 10.16 -11.03
N ARG A 562 -52.73 10.24 -10.27
CA ARG A 562 -53.94 9.44 -10.47
C ARG A 562 -55.18 10.35 -10.53
N PRO A 563 -55.97 10.34 -11.63
CA PRO A 563 -55.70 9.68 -12.91
C PRO A 563 -54.51 10.33 -13.64
N ALA A 564 -53.82 9.57 -14.51
CA ALA A 564 -52.64 10.04 -15.25
C ALA A 564 -52.96 11.31 -16.06
N ALA A 565 -52.30 12.43 -15.75
CA ALA A 565 -52.52 13.72 -16.43
C ALA A 565 -51.63 13.94 -17.67
N GLY A 566 -51.03 12.88 -18.21
CA GLY A 566 -50.12 12.92 -19.37
C GLY A 566 -49.88 11.53 -19.96
N ALA A 567 -49.04 11.44 -21.00
CA ALA A 567 -48.76 10.18 -21.70
C ALA A 567 -48.14 9.09 -20.79
N ASP A 568 -47.38 9.51 -19.77
CA ASP A 568 -46.57 8.59 -18.93
C ASP A 568 -47.00 8.55 -17.44
N GLY A 569 -48.06 9.28 -17.06
CA GLY A 569 -48.61 9.26 -15.68
C GLY A 569 -47.79 9.96 -14.59
N TRP A 570 -46.77 10.73 -14.96
CA TRP A 570 -45.89 11.50 -14.07
C TRP A 570 -46.11 13.01 -14.20
N SER A 571 -45.88 13.77 -13.12
CA SER A 571 -45.78 15.22 -13.14
C SER A 571 -44.54 15.70 -12.41
N THR A 572 -43.85 16.68 -12.99
CA THR A 572 -42.69 17.37 -12.40
C THR A 572 -43.00 18.85 -12.28
N SER A 573 -42.65 19.46 -11.15
CA SER A 573 -42.87 20.87 -10.87
C SER A 573 -41.78 21.42 -9.96
N GLU A 574 -41.51 22.71 -10.05
CA GLU A 574 -40.64 23.41 -9.09
C GLU A 574 -41.19 23.31 -7.66
N VAL A 575 -40.28 23.27 -6.69
CA VAL A 575 -40.64 23.33 -5.26
C VAL A 575 -40.85 24.79 -4.87
N GLY A 576 -42.02 25.12 -4.32
CA GLY A 576 -42.31 26.47 -3.87
C GLY A 576 -41.58 26.84 -2.57
N LEU A 577 -41.43 28.14 -2.34
CA LEU A 577 -40.91 28.67 -1.08
C LEU A 577 -41.97 28.63 0.01
N LEU A 578 -41.56 28.29 1.23
CA LEU A 578 -42.42 28.44 2.40
C LEU A 578 -42.76 29.93 2.59
N PRO A 579 -44.04 30.29 2.76
CA PRO A 579 -44.40 31.69 2.96
C PRO A 579 -43.89 32.22 4.31
N ASP A 580 -43.31 33.42 4.31
CA ASP A 580 -42.83 34.13 5.53
C ASP A 580 -43.98 34.56 6.48
N SER A 581 -45.22 34.25 6.13
CA SER A 581 -46.42 34.65 6.87
C SER A 581 -47.19 33.41 7.31
N ALA A 582 -47.62 33.38 8.58
CA ALA A 582 -48.42 32.31 9.17
C ALA A 582 -49.89 32.37 8.69
N VAL A 583 -50.11 32.34 7.38
CA VAL A 583 -51.42 32.37 6.75
C VAL A 583 -51.81 30.95 6.34
N LEU A 584 -53.05 30.56 6.64
CA LEU A 584 -53.58 29.26 6.23
C LEU A 584 -53.71 29.21 4.70
N PRO A 585 -53.34 28.09 4.05
CA PRO A 585 -53.48 27.93 2.60
C PRO A 585 -54.93 28.14 2.13
N ALA A 586 -55.09 28.73 0.95
CA ALA A 586 -56.42 28.98 0.37
C ALA A 586 -57.13 27.71 -0.08
N GLN A 587 -56.39 26.61 -0.29
CA GLN A 587 -56.91 25.30 -0.64
C GLN A 587 -56.62 24.27 0.47
N PRO A 588 -57.44 23.22 0.60
CA PRO A 588 -57.14 22.13 1.52
C PRO A 588 -55.78 21.50 1.19
N LEU A 589 -54.95 21.33 2.21
CA LEU A 589 -53.71 20.57 2.10
C LEU A 589 -54.03 19.14 1.65
N GLN A 590 -53.18 18.60 0.78
CA GLN A 590 -53.29 17.23 0.29
C GLN A 590 -52.12 16.41 0.80
N VAL A 591 -52.41 15.17 1.21
CA VAL A 591 -51.35 14.18 1.44
C VAL A 591 -50.82 13.76 0.08
N GLN A 592 -49.52 13.96 -0.13
CA GLN A 592 -48.83 13.58 -1.35
C GLN A 592 -47.57 12.77 -1.01
N GLU A 593 -47.20 11.90 -1.93
CA GLU A 593 -45.95 11.14 -1.94
C GLU A 593 -45.29 11.37 -3.31
N GLY A 594 -43.97 11.46 -3.33
CA GLY A 594 -43.21 11.76 -4.54
C GLY A 594 -41.71 11.74 -4.29
N TRP A 595 -40.97 12.34 -5.21
CA TRP A 595 -39.52 12.37 -5.22
C TRP A 595 -39.03 13.82 -5.35
N LEU A 596 -38.06 14.18 -4.53
CA LEU A 596 -37.25 15.38 -4.71
C LEU A 596 -36.03 15.05 -5.56
N ARG A 597 -35.77 15.84 -6.58
CA ARG A 597 -34.60 15.73 -7.45
C ARG A 597 -33.83 17.04 -7.51
#